data_AF-A0A7K9SL07-F1
#
_entry.id   AF-A0A7K9SL07-F1
#
_cell.length_a   1.000
_cell.length_b   1.000
_cell.length_c   1.000
_cell.angle_alpha   90.00
_cell.angle_beta   90.00
_cell.angle_gamma   90.00
#
_symmetry.space_group_name_H-M   'P 1'
#
loop_
_entity.id
_entity.type
_entity.pdbx_description
1 polymer ?
#
loop_
_entity_poly.entity_id
_entity_poly.type
_entity_poly.pdbx_seq_one_letter_code
_entity_poly.pdbx_strand_id
1 'polypeptide(L)'
;MNVSNSCSVTDLEEHHHVRLTEFVLYNLIFGFGALFNALALYMFFCKMKKWTETRVYVVNLVFADCFVICTLPFKAYLLWNQSSRGELCQFIEAMYFINMVVSIYIISFISIDRYIAIKHPLKARTFRSPSKAALLCGLLWVSVIMGATLQFWQRHAALCFQKDTTTPAALTLLALFFIFT
;
A
#
# COMPACT_ATOMS: atom_id res chain seq x y z
N MET A 1 0.49 -35.85 33.65
CA MET A 1 -0.44 -35.15 32.73
C MET A 1 0.04 -35.44 31.33
N ASN A 2 -0.63 -36.36 30.64
CA ASN A 2 -0.21 -36.86 29.33
C ASN A 2 -0.76 -35.87 28.28
N VAL A 3 0.10 -35.01 27.74
CA VAL A 3 -0.26 -34.14 26.62
C VAL A 3 -0.31 -35.03 25.39
N SER A 4 -1.52 -35.48 25.05
CA SER A 4 -1.78 -36.13 23.77
C SER A 4 -1.36 -35.16 22.66
N ASN A 5 -0.31 -35.53 21.92
CA ASN A 5 0.23 -34.86 20.73
C ASN A 5 -0.73 -34.98 19.53
N SER A 6 -1.99 -34.61 19.68
CA SER A 6 -2.92 -34.45 18.57
C SER A 6 -2.85 -33.02 18.05
N CYS A 7 -1.74 -32.67 17.40
CA CYS A 7 -1.84 -31.72 16.29
C CYS A 7 -2.69 -32.43 15.23
N SER A 8 -3.96 -32.05 15.13
CA SER A 8 -4.93 -32.80 14.34
C SER A 8 -4.56 -32.70 12.86
N VAL A 9 -4.67 -33.82 12.14
CA VAL A 9 -4.40 -33.89 10.69
C VAL A 9 -5.24 -32.85 9.92
N THR A 10 -6.42 -32.51 10.41
CA THR A 10 -7.28 -31.44 9.91
C THR A 10 -6.64 -30.05 9.99
N ASP A 11 -5.90 -29.73 11.06
CA ASP A 11 -5.20 -28.43 11.18
C ASP A 11 -4.05 -28.31 10.17
N LEU A 12 -3.41 -29.43 9.83
CA LEU A 12 -2.32 -29.52 8.86
C LEU A 12 -2.84 -29.41 7.41
N GLU A 13 -3.96 -30.06 7.09
CA GLU A 13 -4.62 -29.91 5.79
C GLU A 13 -5.14 -28.48 5.59
N GLU A 14 -5.80 -27.90 6.58
CA GLU A 14 -6.28 -26.52 6.53
C GLU A 14 -5.12 -25.52 6.33
N HIS A 15 -4.02 -25.69 7.05
CA HIS A 15 -2.82 -24.85 6.87
C HIS A 15 -2.18 -24.98 5.48
N HIS A 16 -2.21 -26.16 4.88
CA HIS A 16 -1.69 -26.39 3.54
C HIS A 16 -2.58 -25.74 2.48
N HIS A 17 -3.91 -25.88 2.60
CA HIS A 17 -4.88 -25.24 1.70
C HIS A 17 -4.82 -23.72 1.76
N VAL A 18 -4.67 -23.14 2.95
CA VAL A 18 -4.51 -21.69 3.13
C VAL A 18 -3.23 -21.20 2.46
N ARG A 19 -2.08 -21.84 2.70
CA ARG A 19 -0.81 -21.44 2.07
C ARG A 19 -0.82 -21.59 0.56
N LEU A 20 -1.44 -22.66 0.03
CA LEU A 20 -1.60 -22.84 -1.41
C LEU A 20 -2.47 -21.74 -2.01
N THR A 21 -3.57 -21.39 -1.34
CA THR A 21 -4.47 -20.31 -1.77
C THR A 21 -3.75 -18.96 -1.78
N GLU A 22 -3.03 -18.63 -0.71
CA GLU A 22 -2.22 -17.41 -0.61
C GLU A 22 -1.14 -17.35 -1.71
N PHE A 23 -0.44 -18.46 -1.94
CA PHE A 23 0.57 -18.55 -2.99
C PHE A 23 -0.02 -18.27 -4.37
N VAL A 24 -1.16 -18.90 -4.71
CA VAL A 24 -1.86 -18.68 -5.98
C VAL A 24 -2.28 -17.21 -6.10
N LEU A 25 -2.88 -16.65 -5.06
CA LEU A 25 -3.32 -15.25 -5.06
C LEU A 25 -2.15 -14.28 -5.23
N TYR A 26 -1.03 -14.47 -4.51
CA TYR A 26 0.14 -13.60 -4.63
C TYR A 26 0.73 -13.62 -6.03
N ASN A 27 0.81 -14.79 -6.68
CA ASN A 27 1.28 -14.91 -8.06
C ASN A 27 0.31 -14.27 -9.06
N LEU A 28 -0.99 -14.45 -8.89
CA LEU A 28 -2.00 -13.82 -9.75
C LEU A 28 -1.98 -12.30 -9.61
N ILE A 29 -1.98 -11.78 -8.38
CA ILE A 29 -1.90 -10.33 -8.11
C ILE A 29 -0.58 -9.78 -8.64
N PHE A 30 0.53 -10.50 -8.51
CA PHE A 30 1.80 -10.09 -9.08
C PHE A 30 1.72 -9.99 -10.62
N GLY A 31 1.25 -11.03 -11.29
CA GLY A 31 1.16 -11.06 -12.75
C GLY A 31 0.23 -9.99 -13.32
N PHE A 32 -1.03 -9.97 -12.87
CA PHE A 32 -2.01 -8.98 -13.33
C PHE A 32 -1.67 -7.56 -12.86
N GLY A 33 -1.23 -7.42 -11.61
CA GLY A 33 -0.83 -6.14 -11.04
C GLY A 33 0.34 -5.53 -11.80
N ALA A 34 1.40 -6.30 -12.08
CA ALA A 34 2.54 -5.82 -12.85
C ALA A 34 2.11 -5.44 -14.28
N LEU A 35 1.29 -6.27 -14.93
CA LEU A 35 0.79 -6.01 -16.28
C LEU A 35 0.00 -4.69 -16.34
N PHE A 36 -1.01 -4.52 -15.49
CA PHE A 36 -1.88 -3.35 -15.53
C PHE A 36 -1.16 -2.07 -15.08
N ASN A 37 -0.31 -2.14 -14.06
CA ASN A 37 0.46 -0.98 -13.61
C ASN A 37 1.54 -0.58 -14.63
N ALA A 38 2.22 -1.54 -15.27
CA ALA A 38 3.16 -1.24 -16.36
C ALA A 38 2.45 -0.61 -17.56
N LEU A 39 1.27 -1.12 -17.93
CA LEU A 39 0.44 -0.53 -18.99
C LEU A 39 0.02 0.89 -18.64
N ALA A 40 -0.37 1.14 -17.38
CA ALA A 40 -0.72 2.47 -16.91
C ALA A 40 0.46 3.44 -17.03
N LEU A 41 1.66 3.06 -16.55
CA LEU A 41 2.88 3.86 -16.71
C LEU A 41 3.16 4.14 -18.19
N TYR A 42 3.12 3.12 -19.05
CA TYR A 42 3.33 3.28 -20.48
C TYR A 42 2.34 4.28 -21.11
N MET A 43 1.05 4.15 -20.81
CA MET A 43 0.03 5.08 -21.32
C MET A 43 0.27 6.51 -20.84
N PHE A 44 0.64 6.70 -19.57
CA PHE A 44 0.95 8.03 -19.06
C PHE A 44 2.20 8.60 -19.71
N PHE A 45 3.35 7.91 -19.69
CA PHE A 45 4.60 8.44 -20.21
C PHE A 45 4.63 8.60 -21.73
N CYS A 46 4.08 7.65 -22.49
CA CYS A 46 4.24 7.61 -23.94
C CYS A 46 3.06 8.22 -24.71
N LYS A 47 1.82 8.17 -24.20
CA LYS A 47 0.63 8.60 -24.96
C LYS A 47 0.12 9.98 -24.57
N MET A 48 0.36 10.43 -23.34
CA MET A 48 -0.17 11.71 -22.87
C MET A 48 0.87 12.84 -22.93
N LYS A 49 0.63 13.86 -23.75
CA LYS A 49 1.51 15.03 -23.89
C LYS A 49 1.34 16.11 -22.81
N LYS A 50 0.18 16.19 -22.14
CA LYS A 50 -0.11 17.21 -21.12
C LYS A 50 -0.04 16.64 -19.71
N TRP A 51 0.63 17.34 -18.80
CA TRP A 51 0.64 17.04 -17.37
C TRP A 51 -0.54 17.72 -16.69
N THR A 52 -1.39 16.92 -16.05
CA THR A 52 -2.55 17.36 -15.26
C THR A 52 -2.37 16.90 -13.81
N GLU A 53 -3.12 17.49 -12.89
CA GLU A 53 -3.10 17.15 -11.46
C GLU A 53 -3.44 15.67 -11.26
N THR A 54 -4.50 15.20 -11.92
CA THR A 54 -4.91 13.80 -11.88
C THR A 54 -3.82 12.87 -12.39
N ARG A 55 -3.06 13.27 -13.41
CA ARG A 55 -1.94 12.46 -13.88
C ARG A 55 -0.85 12.36 -12.82
N VAL A 56 -0.54 13.44 -12.11
CA VAL A 56 0.43 13.42 -11.00
C VAL A 56 -0.04 12.46 -9.90
N TYR A 57 -1.31 12.56 -9.50
CA TYR A 57 -1.90 11.67 -8.50
C TYR A 57 -1.85 10.20 -8.93
N VAL A 58 -2.30 9.89 -10.15
CA VAL A 58 -2.32 8.51 -10.65
C VAL A 58 -0.91 7.94 -10.84
N VAL A 59 0.07 8.73 -11.28
CA VAL A 59 1.46 8.25 -11.36
C VAL A 59 2.01 7.89 -9.97
N ASN A 60 1.71 8.69 -8.94
CA ASN A 60 2.10 8.38 -7.57
C ASN A 60 1.40 7.11 -7.04
N LEU A 61 0.13 6.91 -7.37
CA LEU A 61 -0.62 5.69 -7.05
C LEU A 61 0.03 4.46 -7.67
N VAL A 62 0.26 4.49 -8.99
CA VAL A 62 0.87 3.38 -9.73
C VAL A 62 2.28 3.08 -9.22
N PHE A 63 3.04 4.11 -8.85
CA PHE A 63 4.36 3.92 -8.23
C PHE A 63 4.26 3.21 -6.88
N ALA A 64 3.31 3.59 -6.03
CA ALA A 64 3.06 2.90 -4.76
C ALA A 64 2.61 1.44 -4.97
N ASP A 65 1.75 1.18 -5.97
CA ASP A 65 1.26 -0.16 -6.28
C ASP A 65 2.38 -1.07 -6.78
N CYS A 66 3.26 -0.54 -7.65
CA CYS A 66 4.45 -1.27 -8.11
C CYS A 66 5.33 -1.73 -6.95
N PHE A 67 5.57 -0.87 -5.94
CA PHE A 67 6.36 -1.27 -4.78
C PHE A 67 5.76 -2.47 -4.04
N VAL A 68 4.46 -2.45 -3.74
CA VAL A 68 3.81 -3.57 -3.06
C VAL A 68 3.76 -4.82 -3.93
N ILE A 69 3.47 -4.67 -5.23
CA ILE A 69 3.48 -5.80 -6.17
C ILE A 69 4.85 -6.48 -6.18
N CYS A 70 5.94 -5.71 -6.19
CA CYS A 70 7.30 -6.25 -6.10
C CYS A 70 7.58 -7.00 -4.79
N THR A 71 6.85 -6.74 -3.70
CA THR A 71 7.01 -7.47 -2.41
C THR A 71 6.26 -8.80 -2.35
N LEU A 72 5.25 -9.02 -3.20
CA LEU A 72 4.48 -10.28 -3.29
C LEU A 72 5.34 -11.55 -3.50
N PRO A 73 6.33 -11.58 -4.42
CA PRO A 73 7.18 -12.77 -4.56
C PRO A 73 8.01 -13.05 -3.29
N PHE A 74 8.44 -12.02 -2.58
CA PHE A 74 9.13 -12.18 -1.30
C PHE A 74 8.20 -12.71 -0.21
N LYS A 75 6.92 -12.30 -0.19
CA LYS A 75 5.90 -12.92 0.67
C LYS A 75 5.71 -14.40 0.38
N ALA A 76 5.61 -14.78 -0.89
CA ALA A 76 5.48 -16.18 -1.29
C ALA A 76 6.69 -17.01 -0.83
N TYR A 77 7.90 -16.45 -0.90
CA TYR A 77 9.11 -17.08 -0.36
C TYR A 77 9.05 -17.27 1.17
N LEU A 78 8.58 -16.26 1.90
CA LEU A 78 8.44 -16.31 3.37
C LEU A 78 7.39 -17.34 3.86
N LEU A 79 6.40 -17.71 3.04
CA LEU A 79 5.42 -18.76 3.37
C LEU A 79 6.08 -20.14 3.60
N TRP A 80 7.20 -20.41 2.91
CA TRP A 80 7.94 -21.67 2.99
C TRP A 80 9.19 -21.58 3.87
N ASN A 81 9.82 -20.40 3.99
CA ASN A 81 11.02 -20.22 4.79
C ASN A 81 10.77 -19.37 6.05
N GLN A 82 10.25 -20.01 7.11
CA GLN A 82 9.97 -19.35 8.39
C GLN A 82 11.23 -18.84 9.12
N SER A 83 12.42 -19.33 8.76
CA SER A 83 13.69 -18.95 9.41
C SER A 83 14.18 -17.55 9.01
N SER A 84 13.57 -16.88 8.03
CA SER A 84 13.91 -15.49 7.64
C SER A 84 12.87 -14.45 8.07
N ARG A 85 12.07 -14.76 9.10
CA ARG A 85 11.15 -13.81 9.78
C ARG A 85 11.97 -12.80 10.61
N GLY A 86 12.66 -11.91 9.92
CA GLY A 86 13.37 -10.77 10.48
C GLY A 86 13.02 -9.50 9.70
N GLU A 87 14.03 -8.74 9.32
CA GLU A 87 13.91 -7.43 8.65
C GLU A 87 13.09 -7.47 7.35
N LEU A 88 13.17 -8.56 6.56
CA LEU A 88 12.40 -8.70 5.33
C LEU A 88 10.89 -8.67 5.57
N CYS A 89 10.43 -9.30 6.64
CA CYS A 89 9.01 -9.34 6.94
C CYS A 89 8.50 -7.96 7.40
N GLN A 90 9.29 -7.26 8.22
CA GLN A 90 9.01 -5.89 8.65
C GLN A 90 9.00 -4.91 7.46
N PHE A 91 9.95 -5.07 6.53
CA PHE A 91 10.01 -4.30 5.29
C PHE A 91 8.77 -4.50 4.42
N ILE A 92 8.34 -5.76 4.25
CA ILE A 92 7.12 -6.08 3.50
C ILE A 92 5.92 -5.44 4.18
N GLU A 93 5.73 -5.63 5.49
CA GLU A 93 4.63 -5.02 6.25
C GLU A 93 4.62 -3.49 6.11
N ALA A 94 5.80 -2.86 6.13
CA ALA A 94 5.96 -1.43 5.90
C ALA A 94 5.50 -1.00 4.52
N MET A 95 5.88 -1.71 3.47
CA MET A 95 5.46 -1.39 2.11
C MET A 95 3.95 -1.53 1.93
N TYR A 96 3.32 -2.55 2.54
CA TYR A 96 1.86 -2.68 2.54
C TYR A 96 1.18 -1.51 3.24
N PHE A 97 1.66 -1.12 4.42
CA PHE A 97 1.11 0.01 5.17
C PHE A 97 1.24 1.32 4.37
N ILE A 98 2.43 1.59 3.82
CA ILE A 98 2.70 2.79 3.03
C ILE A 98 1.78 2.85 1.81
N ASN A 99 1.68 1.76 1.03
CA ASN A 99 0.80 1.71 -0.13
C ASN A 99 -0.67 1.90 0.24
N MET A 100 -1.14 1.25 1.32
CA MET A 100 -2.52 1.39 1.78
C MET A 100 -2.84 2.86 2.09
N VAL A 101 -1.99 3.51 2.88
CA VAL A 101 -2.19 4.90 3.29
C VAL A 101 -2.10 5.84 2.10
N VAL A 102 -1.03 5.74 1.29
CA VAL A 102 -0.84 6.57 0.10
C VAL A 102 -2.02 6.42 -0.87
N SER A 103 -2.45 5.19 -1.15
CA SER A 103 -3.54 4.93 -2.10
C SER A 103 -4.86 5.56 -1.65
N ILE A 104 -5.21 5.45 -0.37
CA ILE A 104 -6.43 6.05 0.20
C ILE A 104 -6.42 7.58 0.02
N TYR A 105 -5.30 8.25 0.35
CA TYR A 105 -5.22 9.70 0.19
C TYR A 105 -5.21 10.14 -1.27
N ILE A 106 -4.48 9.44 -2.12
CA ILE A 106 -4.43 9.79 -3.54
C ILE A 106 -5.81 9.65 -4.19
N ILE A 107 -6.55 8.57 -3.90
CA ILE A 107 -7.93 8.40 -4.39
C ILE A 107 -8.85 9.48 -3.81
N SER A 108 -8.66 9.86 -2.54
CA SER A 108 -9.41 10.95 -1.91
C SER A 108 -9.15 12.29 -2.59
N PHE A 109 -7.88 12.63 -2.86
CA PHE A 109 -7.48 13.85 -3.57
C PHE A 109 -8.03 13.88 -5.00
N ILE A 110 -7.99 12.75 -5.71
CA ILE A 110 -8.62 12.63 -7.03
C ILE A 110 -10.13 12.89 -6.94
N SER A 111 -10.80 12.32 -5.94
CA SER A 111 -12.25 12.48 -5.74
C SER A 111 -12.62 13.93 -5.44
N ILE A 112 -11.86 14.59 -4.56
CA ILE A 112 -12.03 16.01 -4.23
C ILE A 112 -11.77 16.90 -5.46
N ASP A 113 -10.69 16.64 -6.21
CA ASP A 113 -10.37 17.35 -7.45
C ASP A 113 -11.53 17.26 -8.46
N ARG A 114 -12.09 16.06 -8.65
CA ARG A 114 -13.24 15.83 -9.53
C ARG A 114 -14.49 16.54 -9.03
N TYR A 115 -14.76 16.48 -7.73
CA TYR A 115 -15.90 17.16 -7.13
C TYR A 115 -15.82 18.69 -7.31
N ILE A 116 -14.67 19.30 -7.04
CA ILE A 116 -14.46 20.76 -7.23
C ILE A 116 -14.58 21.13 -8.71
N ALA A 117 -14.04 20.31 -9.62
CA ALA A 117 -14.13 20.56 -11.06
C ALA A 117 -15.59 20.58 -11.56
N ILE A 118 -16.45 19.70 -11.03
CA ILE A 118 -17.85 19.59 -11.43
C ILE A 118 -18.69 20.69 -10.77
N LYS A 119 -18.56 20.89 -9.45
CA LYS A 119 -19.45 21.79 -8.70
C LYS A 119 -19.01 23.26 -8.74
N HIS A 120 -17.71 23.52 -8.86
CA HIS A 120 -17.13 24.86 -8.75
C HIS A 120 -16.07 25.13 -9.84
N PRO A 121 -16.45 25.14 -11.13
CA PRO A 121 -15.51 25.23 -12.26
C PRO A 121 -14.63 26.49 -12.23
N LEU A 122 -15.14 27.63 -11.74
CA LEU A 122 -14.36 28.87 -11.59
C LEU A 122 -13.29 28.76 -10.50
N LYS A 123 -13.59 28.11 -9.37
CA LYS A 123 -12.59 27.82 -8.33
C LYS A 123 -11.59 26.77 -8.80
N ALA A 124 -12.06 25.76 -9.54
CA ALA A 124 -11.22 24.70 -10.09
C ALA A 124 -10.09 25.27 -10.97
N ARG A 125 -10.37 26.27 -11.80
CA ARG A 125 -9.35 26.89 -12.67
C ARG A 125 -8.20 27.55 -11.91
N THR A 126 -8.45 28.07 -10.71
CA THR A 126 -7.44 28.76 -9.87
C THR A 126 -6.72 27.80 -8.92
N PHE A 127 -7.42 26.77 -8.43
CA PHE A 127 -6.86 25.82 -7.46
C PHE A 127 -6.10 24.66 -8.11
N ARG A 128 -6.49 24.22 -9.31
CA ARG A 128 -5.90 23.08 -10.00
C ARG A 128 -4.58 23.48 -10.66
N SER A 129 -3.48 22.98 -10.10
CA SER A 129 -2.15 23.11 -10.67
C SER A 129 -1.36 21.82 -10.46
N PRO A 130 -0.69 21.27 -11.48
CA PRO A 130 0.10 20.03 -11.35
C PRO A 130 1.24 20.18 -10.35
N SER A 131 1.81 21.38 -10.18
CA SER A 131 2.85 21.64 -9.18
C SER A 131 2.32 21.53 -7.76
N LYS A 132 1.09 22.01 -7.50
CA LYS A 132 0.44 21.86 -6.18
C LYS A 132 0.13 20.39 -5.89
N ALA A 133 -0.35 19.65 -6.89
CA ALA A 133 -0.58 18.20 -6.77
C ALA A 133 0.72 17.45 -6.46
N ALA A 134 1.83 17.81 -7.11
CA ALA A 134 3.13 17.22 -6.85
C ALA A 134 3.64 17.52 -5.42
N LEU A 135 3.47 18.77 -4.95
CA LEU A 135 3.79 19.15 -3.58
C LEU A 135 2.98 18.34 -2.55
N LEU A 136 1.66 18.23 -2.75
CA LEU A 136 0.78 17.44 -1.87
C LEU A 136 1.21 15.96 -1.84
N CYS A 137 1.51 15.37 -3.01
CA CYS A 137 2.04 14.00 -3.07
C CYS A 137 3.36 13.86 -2.32
N GLY A 138 4.29 14.81 -2.51
CA GLY A 138 5.59 14.80 -1.82
C GLY A 138 5.44 14.86 -0.30
N LEU A 139 4.61 15.77 0.21
CA LEU A 139 4.30 15.86 1.63
C LEU A 139 3.63 14.58 2.16
N LEU A 140 2.70 14.01 1.39
CA LEU A 140 2.07 12.73 1.73
C LEU A 140 3.12 11.63 1.86
N TRP A 141 4.01 11.46 0.89
CA TRP A 141 5.08 10.46 0.96
C TRP A 141 5.97 10.63 2.19
N VAL A 142 6.46 11.85 2.44
CA VAL A 142 7.32 12.14 3.61
C VAL A 142 6.61 11.79 4.92
N SER A 143 5.35 12.21 5.05
CA SER A 143 4.57 12.00 6.27
C SER A 143 4.24 10.53 6.52
N VAL A 144 3.92 9.77 5.46
CA VAL A 144 3.66 8.33 5.54
C VAL A 144 4.93 7.54 5.82
N ILE A 145 6.06 7.88 5.19
CA ILE A 145 7.36 7.24 5.46
C ILE A 145 7.78 7.49 6.90
N MET A 146 7.67 8.73 7.39
CA MET A 146 7.97 9.06 8.79
C MET A 146 7.07 8.27 9.75
N GLY A 147 5.76 8.23 9.51
CA GLY A 147 4.83 7.44 10.30
C GLY A 147 5.15 5.95 10.30
N ALA A 148 5.47 5.39 9.13
CA ALA A 148 5.91 4.00 9.01
C ALA A 148 7.19 3.76 9.82
N THR A 149 8.24 4.56 9.64
CA THR A 149 9.51 4.39 10.39
C THR A 149 9.31 4.45 11.90
N LEU A 150 8.46 5.35 12.41
CA LEU A 150 8.14 5.43 13.84
C LEU A 150 7.42 4.18 14.33
N GLN A 151 6.41 3.70 13.59
CA GLN A 151 5.67 2.50 13.94
C GLN A 151 6.55 1.25 13.92
N PHE A 152 7.41 1.12 12.91
CA PHE A 152 8.28 -0.03 12.77
C PHE A 152 9.46 0.00 13.74
N TRP A 153 10.00 1.18 14.07
CA TRP A 153 11.05 1.31 15.08
C TRP A 153 10.57 0.88 16.47
N GLN A 154 9.29 1.06 16.78
CA GLN A 154 8.68 0.61 18.04
C GLN A 154 8.39 -0.90 18.09
N ARG A 155 8.34 -1.60 16.95
CA ARG A 155 8.03 -3.04 16.91
C ARG A 155 9.29 -3.89 16.96
N HIS A 156 9.32 -4.86 17.87
CA HIS A 156 10.33 -5.92 17.86
C HIS A 156 10.11 -6.85 16.66
N ALA A 157 11.18 -7.23 15.96
CA ALA A 157 11.17 -8.02 14.71
C ALA A 157 10.45 -9.40 14.79
N ALA A 158 10.09 -9.85 15.99
CA ALA A 158 9.43 -11.14 16.23
C ALA A 158 7.90 -11.15 15.98
N LEU A 159 7.22 -9.98 15.93
CA LEU A 159 5.74 -9.87 15.89
C LEU A 159 5.18 -9.45 14.52
N CYS A 160 5.72 -10.05 13.48
CA CYS A 160 5.43 -9.71 12.09
C CYS A 160 4.01 -10.10 11.65
N PHE A 161 3.27 -9.20 10.99
CA PHE A 161 1.85 -9.36 10.60
C PHE A 161 0.86 -9.58 11.76
N GLN A 162 1.31 -9.48 13.02
CA GLN A 162 0.40 -9.53 14.15
C GLN A 162 -0.30 -8.17 14.28
N LYS A 163 -1.61 -8.19 14.08
CA LYS A 163 -2.47 -7.01 14.21
C LYS A 163 -2.56 -6.64 15.69
N ASP A 164 -1.76 -5.67 16.13
CA ASP A 164 -2.02 -5.03 17.43
C ASP A 164 -3.29 -4.19 17.29
N THR A 165 -4.32 -4.59 18.02
CA THR A 165 -5.67 -4.02 18.00
C THR A 165 -5.76 -2.65 18.70
N THR A 166 -4.75 -1.79 18.57
CA THR A 166 -4.65 -0.57 19.38
C THR A 166 -4.29 0.65 18.55
N THR A 167 -5.27 1.10 17.74
CA THR A 167 -5.48 2.54 17.45
C THR A 167 -4.41 3.39 16.70
N PRO A 168 -3.31 2.92 16.07
CA PRO A 168 -2.29 3.85 15.55
C PRO A 168 -2.55 4.24 14.09
N ALA A 169 -2.97 3.31 13.22
CA ALA A 169 -3.24 3.56 11.80
C ALA A 169 -4.41 4.54 11.61
N ALA A 170 -5.47 4.41 12.40
CA ALA A 170 -6.61 5.33 12.37
C ALA A 170 -6.23 6.74 12.85
N LEU A 171 -5.42 6.87 13.91
CA LEU A 171 -4.91 8.16 14.38
C LEU A 171 -3.92 8.79 13.39
N THR A 172 -3.08 7.97 12.75
CA THR A 172 -2.16 8.44 11.70
C THR A 172 -2.95 8.93 10.49
N LEU A 173 -3.98 8.19 10.07
CA LEU A 173 -4.89 8.60 9.01
C LEU A 173 -5.69 9.87 9.38
N LEU A 174 -6.17 9.99 10.61
CA LEU A 174 -6.86 11.20 11.04
C LEU A 174 -5.91 12.40 11.08
N ALA A 175 -4.70 12.24 11.65
CA ALA A 175 -3.70 13.30 11.74
C ALA A 175 -3.26 13.79 10.35
N LEU A 176 -3.00 12.89 9.41
CA LEU A 176 -2.64 13.26 8.05
C LEU A 176 -3.80 13.94 7.31
N PHE A 177 -5.04 13.49 7.53
CA PHE A 177 -6.21 14.15 6.95
C PHE A 177 -6.34 15.61 7.42
N PHE A 178 -6.11 15.89 8.71
CA PHE A 178 -6.09 17.25 9.25
C PHE A 178 -4.89 18.09 8.79
N ILE A 179 -3.75 17.48 8.43
CA ILE A 179 -2.60 18.20 7.87
C ILE A 179 -2.89 18.70 6.43
N PHE A 180 -3.72 17.97 5.67
CA PHE A 180 -3.98 18.25 4.26
C PHE A 180 -5.34 18.94 3.97
N THR A 181 -6.18 19.16 4.98
CA THR A 181 -7.51 19.81 4.87
C THR A 181 -7.49 21.17 5.53
#